data_AF-A0A2N2YNW1-F1
#
_entry.id   AF-A0A2N2YNW1-F1
#
_cell.length_a   1.000
_cell.length_b   1.000
_cell.length_c   1.000
_cell.angle_alpha   90.00
_cell.angle_beta   90.00
_cell.angle_gamma   90.00
#
_symmetry.space_group_name_H-M   'P 1'
#
loop_
_entity.id
_entity.type
_entity.pdbx_description
1 polymer ?
#
loop_
_entity_poly.entity_id
_entity_poly.type
_entity_poly.pdbx_seq_one_letter_code
_entity_poly.pdbx_strand_id
1 'polypeptide(L)'
;MKKISIIIISIFLIFSCQNIDSKTNESRITQFEKFLGNNKANALTLKVVDFEKFLQTNLSGISIEKSYAKYLEIIKSGAYDEYSWNYNATEKKQINKLFESSGLKQEIWNYNPSLTNEEFPLKTFNKFGKYLKGLELIQESDSTIINYIKIKKAIGDVSKNILADGLLKNNVDFSDYFIKRIIVVEFYPAN
;
A
#
# COMPACT_ATOMS: atom_id res chain seq x y z
N MET A 1 -17.24 47.87 30.17
CA MET A 1 -16.89 46.55 29.59
C MET A 1 -17.34 46.54 28.13
N LYS A 2 -16.40 46.52 27.18
CA LYS A 2 -16.69 46.59 25.73
C LYS A 2 -17.29 45.25 25.29
N LYS A 3 -18.49 45.28 24.67
CA LYS A 3 -19.08 44.11 24.01
C LYS A 3 -18.36 43.91 22.67
N ILE A 4 -17.64 42.81 22.52
CA ILE A 4 -17.05 42.40 21.24
C ILE A 4 -18.10 41.55 20.53
N SER A 5 -18.69 42.08 19.47
CA SER A 5 -19.49 41.28 18.54
C SER A 5 -18.55 40.50 17.62
N ILE A 6 -18.49 39.18 17.79
CA ILE A 6 -17.78 38.30 16.86
C ILE A 6 -18.77 37.90 15.76
N ILE A 7 -18.63 38.51 14.59
CA ILE A 7 -19.27 38.04 13.36
C ILE A 7 -18.39 36.93 12.80
N ILE A 8 -18.76 35.67 13.02
CA ILE A 8 -18.14 34.54 12.34
C ILE A 8 -18.76 34.48 10.94
N ILE A 9 -18.00 34.99 9.97
CA ILE A 9 -18.29 34.90 8.54
C ILE A 9 -18.24 33.41 8.17
N SER A 10 -19.41 32.82 8.02
CA SER A 10 -19.60 31.47 7.51
C SER A 10 -19.35 31.48 6.00
N ILE A 11 -18.11 31.19 5.61
CA ILE A 11 -17.74 30.88 4.22
C ILE A 11 -17.48 29.38 4.17
N PHE A 12 -18.48 28.63 3.70
CA PHE A 12 -18.25 27.47 2.86
C PHE A 12 -19.42 27.37 1.87
N LEU A 13 -19.19 27.97 0.71
CA LEU A 13 -19.99 27.77 -0.49
C LEU A 13 -19.67 26.37 -1.06
N ILE A 14 -20.70 25.52 -1.07
CA ILE A 14 -21.14 24.62 -2.15
C ILE A 14 -20.04 24.00 -3.03
N PHE A 15 -19.88 22.67 -3.02
CA PHE A 15 -19.81 21.87 -4.25
C PHE A 15 -20.10 20.37 -3.99
N SER A 16 -21.00 19.85 -4.83
CA SER A 16 -21.14 18.47 -5.32
C SER A 16 -21.72 17.35 -4.44
N CYS A 17 -22.82 16.80 -4.95
CA CYS A 17 -23.26 15.44 -4.70
C CYS A 17 -22.14 14.44 -5.03
N GLN A 18 -21.49 13.85 -4.02
CA GLN A 18 -20.70 12.60 -4.14
C GLN A 18 -20.76 11.83 -2.81
N ASN A 19 -21.93 11.30 -2.45
CA ASN A 19 -22.11 10.58 -1.18
C ASN A 19 -22.45 9.09 -1.34
N ILE A 20 -22.27 8.53 -2.53
CA ILE A 20 -22.42 7.08 -2.75
C ILE A 20 -21.05 6.41 -2.81
N ASP A 21 -20.11 6.91 -3.62
CA ASP A 21 -18.77 6.31 -3.79
C ASP A 21 -17.83 6.51 -2.58
N SER A 22 -17.96 7.62 -1.85
CA SER A 22 -17.18 7.90 -0.65
C SER A 22 -17.60 6.99 0.52
N LYS A 23 -18.90 6.74 0.64
CA LYS A 23 -19.48 5.90 1.69
C LYS A 23 -19.20 4.41 1.48
N THR A 24 -19.18 3.95 0.22
CA THR A 24 -18.78 2.58 -0.13
C THR A 24 -17.29 2.35 0.12
N ASN A 25 -16.43 3.31 -0.25
CA ASN A 25 -14.99 3.21 0.02
C ASN A 25 -14.66 3.25 1.52
N GLU A 26 -15.29 4.13 2.30
CA GLU A 26 -15.10 4.17 3.76
C GLU A 26 -15.54 2.86 4.42
N SER A 27 -16.65 2.26 3.97
CA SER A 27 -17.10 0.96 4.44
C SER A 27 -16.12 -0.16 4.10
N ARG A 28 -15.58 -0.20 2.87
CA ARG A 28 -14.55 -1.18 2.45
C ARG A 28 -13.28 -1.05 3.29
N ILE A 29 -12.79 0.18 3.50
CA ILE A 29 -11.63 0.45 4.34
C ILE A 29 -11.88 -0.06 5.76
N THR A 30 -13.01 0.33 6.36
CA THR A 30 -13.37 -0.08 7.73
C THR A 30 -13.46 -1.59 7.86
N GLN A 31 -14.07 -2.27 6.89
CA GLN A 31 -14.20 -3.73 6.88
C GLN A 31 -12.83 -4.41 6.76
N PHE A 32 -11.97 -3.93 5.87
CA PHE A 32 -10.61 -4.44 5.68
C PHE A 32 -9.78 -4.27 6.95
N GLU A 33 -9.74 -3.07 7.53
CA GLU A 33 -8.94 -2.78 8.71
C GLU A 33 -9.42 -3.57 9.93
N LYS A 34 -10.75 -3.69 10.10
CA LYS A 34 -11.35 -4.51 11.16
C LYS A 34 -10.99 -5.99 11.00
N PHE A 35 -11.03 -6.52 9.78
CA PHE A 35 -10.70 -7.92 9.51
C PHE A 35 -9.20 -8.22 9.69
N LEU A 36 -8.35 -7.34 9.15
CA LEU A 36 -6.90 -7.45 9.29
C LEU A 36 -6.47 -7.28 10.76
N GLY A 37 -7.16 -6.41 11.49
CA GLY A 37 -6.91 -6.03 12.87
C GLY A 37 -6.10 -4.73 12.98
N ASN A 38 -6.55 -3.85 13.88
CA ASN A 38 -6.06 -2.46 13.99
C ASN A 38 -4.53 -2.34 14.03
N ASN A 39 -3.83 -3.17 14.80
CA ASN A 39 -2.36 -3.12 14.90
C ASN A 39 -1.67 -3.38 13.56
N LYS A 40 -2.19 -4.35 12.78
CA LYS A 40 -1.66 -4.69 11.46
C LYS A 40 -2.05 -3.63 10.43
N ALA A 41 -3.30 -3.17 10.45
CA ALA A 41 -3.76 -2.08 9.59
C ALA A 41 -2.91 -0.81 9.77
N ASN A 42 -2.65 -0.42 11.03
CA ASN A 42 -1.80 0.73 11.36
C ASN A 42 -0.36 0.53 10.86
N ALA A 43 0.22 -0.65 11.04
CA ALA A 43 1.56 -0.95 10.53
C ALA A 43 1.64 -0.85 9.00
N LEU A 44 0.60 -1.30 8.28
CA LEU A 44 0.52 -1.17 6.82
C LEU A 44 0.39 0.30 6.40
N THR A 45 -0.43 1.08 7.09
CA THR A 45 -0.56 2.53 6.86
C THR A 45 0.76 3.25 7.06
N LEU A 46 1.53 2.91 8.11
CA LEU A 46 2.86 3.50 8.34
C LEU A 46 3.84 3.14 7.21
N LYS A 47 3.79 1.92 6.67
CA LYS A 47 4.59 1.53 5.50
C LYS A 47 4.22 2.33 4.25
N VAL A 48 2.94 2.67 4.06
CA VAL A 48 2.51 3.56 2.96
C VAL A 48 3.06 4.97 3.16
N VAL A 49 2.94 5.54 4.35
CA VAL A 49 3.49 6.88 4.65
C VAL A 49 4.99 6.93 4.43
N ASP A 50 5.73 5.92 4.88
CA ASP A 50 7.17 5.78 4.67
C ASP A 50 7.54 5.71 3.19
N PHE A 51 6.78 4.92 2.44
CA PHE A 51 6.99 4.78 1.00
C PHE A 51 6.73 6.08 0.27
N GLU A 52 5.68 6.84 0.64
CA GLU A 52 5.39 8.13 0.02
C GLU A 52 6.47 9.17 0.32
N LYS A 53 7.02 9.18 1.54
CA LYS A 53 8.21 10.00 1.87
C LYS A 53 9.41 9.60 1.01
N PHE A 54 9.67 8.30 0.89
CA PHE A 54 10.72 7.78 0.02
C PHE A 54 10.54 8.24 -1.43
N LEU A 55 9.31 8.17 -1.96
CA LEU A 55 8.99 8.64 -3.31
C LEU A 55 9.24 10.14 -3.45
N GLN A 56 8.81 10.95 -2.49
CA GLN A 56 9.00 12.40 -2.52
C GLN A 56 10.47 12.81 -2.41
N THR A 57 11.27 12.08 -1.62
CA THR A 57 12.71 12.31 -1.49
C THR A 57 13.44 12.04 -2.81
N ASN A 58 13.08 10.96 -3.51
CA ASN A 58 13.85 10.50 -4.67
C ASN A 58 13.26 10.91 -6.03
N LEU A 59 11.97 11.25 -6.07
CA LEU A 59 11.24 11.68 -7.26
C LEU A 59 10.56 13.02 -6.98
N SER A 60 11.37 14.00 -6.56
CA SER A 60 10.89 15.34 -6.19
C SER A 60 10.36 16.13 -7.39
N GLY A 61 9.50 17.12 -7.12
CA GLY A 61 8.96 18.03 -8.15
C GLY A 61 7.75 17.50 -8.94
N ILE A 62 7.22 16.33 -8.60
CA ILE A 62 5.98 15.78 -9.16
C ILE A 62 4.99 15.39 -8.05
N SER A 63 3.70 15.23 -8.40
CA SER A 63 2.68 14.80 -7.44
C SER A 63 2.94 13.37 -6.99
N ILE A 64 2.41 13.00 -5.81
CA ILE A 64 2.65 11.67 -5.26
C ILE A 64 2.13 10.56 -6.18
N GLU A 65 0.98 10.76 -6.83
CA GLU A 65 0.39 9.82 -7.80
C GLU A 65 1.31 9.62 -9.01
N LYS A 66 1.92 10.71 -9.49
CA LYS A 66 2.93 10.63 -10.57
C LYS A 66 4.21 9.94 -10.10
N SER A 67 4.60 10.10 -8.84
CA SER A 67 5.74 9.38 -8.26
C SER A 67 5.48 7.87 -8.17
N TYR A 68 4.27 7.43 -7.80
CA TYR A 68 3.89 6.02 -7.85
C TYR A 68 4.02 5.46 -9.28
N ALA A 69 3.43 6.15 -10.27
CA ALA A 69 3.51 5.74 -11.68
C ALA A 69 4.97 5.66 -12.16
N LYS A 70 5.77 6.69 -11.86
CA LYS A 70 7.19 6.75 -12.26
C LYS A 70 8.02 5.65 -11.60
N TYR A 71 7.75 5.33 -10.34
CA TYR A 71 8.41 4.24 -9.63
C TYR A 71 8.09 2.87 -10.26
N LEU A 72 6.83 2.62 -10.60
CA LEU A 72 6.44 1.40 -11.31
C LEU A 72 7.07 1.30 -12.71
N GLU A 73 7.23 2.42 -13.43
CA GLU A 73 7.92 2.45 -14.72
C GLU A 73 9.40 2.05 -14.60
N ILE A 74 10.08 2.48 -13.53
CA ILE A 74 11.47 2.09 -13.24
C ILE A 74 11.56 0.59 -12.93
N ILE A 75 10.60 0.06 -12.16
CA ILE A 75 10.54 -1.37 -11.87
C ILE A 75 10.27 -2.16 -13.15
N LYS A 76 9.30 -1.73 -13.96
CA LYS A 76 8.92 -2.38 -15.23
C LYS A 76 10.13 -2.52 -16.16
N SER A 77 10.93 -1.45 -16.32
CA SER A 77 12.09 -1.45 -17.19
C SER A 77 13.26 -2.31 -16.69
N GLY A 78 13.20 -2.79 -15.45
CA GLY A 78 14.32 -3.50 -14.81
C GLY A 78 15.46 -2.58 -14.39
N ALA A 79 15.27 -1.26 -14.47
CA ALA A 79 16.27 -0.26 -14.06
C ALA A 79 16.27 0.02 -12.54
N TYR A 80 15.57 -0.80 -11.75
CA TYR A 80 15.56 -0.66 -10.30
C TYR A 80 16.90 -1.08 -9.71
N ASP A 81 17.66 -0.11 -9.20
CA ASP A 81 18.87 -0.31 -8.42
C ASP A 81 18.65 0.22 -7.00
N GLU A 82 18.56 -0.68 -6.01
CA GLU A 82 18.30 -0.34 -4.60
C GLU A 82 19.34 0.64 -4.02
N TYR A 83 20.59 0.59 -4.48
CA TYR A 83 21.68 1.44 -3.98
C TYR A 83 21.61 2.88 -4.49
N SER A 84 20.88 3.13 -5.57
CA SER A 84 20.69 4.46 -6.14
C SER A 84 19.67 5.33 -5.38
N TRP A 85 18.94 4.72 -4.43
CA TRP A 85 17.86 5.40 -3.72
C TRP A 85 18.25 5.85 -2.33
N ASN A 86 17.79 7.04 -1.96
CA ASN A 86 17.98 7.60 -0.63
C ASN A 86 16.87 7.15 0.31
N TYR A 87 17.25 6.60 1.46
CA TYR A 87 16.35 6.18 2.52
C TYR A 87 16.67 6.90 3.83
N ASN A 88 15.65 7.25 4.60
CA ASN A 88 15.83 7.57 6.01
C ASN A 88 16.01 6.27 6.80
N ALA A 89 17.27 5.80 6.93
CA ALA A 89 17.58 4.50 7.51
C ALA A 89 17.03 4.32 8.93
N THR A 90 17.08 5.37 9.76
CA THR A 90 16.58 5.33 11.15
C THR A 90 15.07 5.14 11.19
N GLU A 91 14.34 5.95 10.43
CA GLU A 91 12.87 5.88 10.38
C GLU A 91 12.40 4.55 9.77
N LYS A 92 13.00 4.15 8.65
CA LYS A 92 12.74 2.87 7.98
C LYS A 92 12.92 1.68 8.94
N LYS A 93 14.00 1.67 9.72
CA LYS A 93 14.27 0.63 10.73
C LYS A 93 13.18 0.57 11.80
N GLN A 94 12.71 1.72 12.28
CA GLN A 94 11.63 1.77 13.28
C GLN A 94 10.32 1.24 12.71
N ILE A 95 9.97 1.64 11.49
CA ILE A 95 8.73 1.19 10.82
C ILE A 95 8.78 -0.29 10.49
N ASN A 96 9.92 -0.80 10.00
CA ASN A 96 10.11 -2.23 9.77
C ASN A 96 9.94 -3.03 11.07
N LYS A 97 10.45 -2.53 12.21
CA LYS A 97 10.22 -3.15 13.53
C LYS A 97 8.75 -3.18 13.92
N LEU A 98 7.99 -2.10 13.70
CA LEU A 98 6.54 -2.05 13.97
C LEU A 98 5.77 -3.02 13.06
N PHE A 99 6.18 -3.07 11.80
CA PHE A 99 5.61 -3.96 10.81
C PHE A 99 5.81 -5.44 11.18
N GLU A 100 7.00 -5.80 11.65
CA GLU A 100 7.30 -7.13 12.18
C GLU A 100 6.53 -7.45 13.46
N SER A 101 6.57 -6.55 14.46
CA SER A 101 5.93 -6.80 15.76
C SER A 101 4.40 -6.82 15.70
N SER A 102 3.79 -6.22 14.67
CA SER A 102 2.34 -6.29 14.43
C SER A 102 1.86 -7.69 14.02
N GLY A 103 2.78 -8.56 13.58
CA GLY A 103 2.49 -9.85 12.96
C GLY A 103 2.00 -9.75 11.51
N LEU A 104 1.96 -8.55 10.91
CA LEU A 104 1.49 -8.36 9.53
C LEU A 104 2.39 -9.07 8.52
N LYS A 105 3.71 -9.11 8.78
CA LYS A 105 4.69 -9.78 7.92
C LYS A 105 4.31 -11.24 7.65
N GLN A 106 3.81 -11.97 8.66
CA GLN A 106 3.39 -13.37 8.54
C GLN A 106 2.02 -13.52 7.85
N GLU A 107 1.17 -12.49 7.87
CA GLU A 107 -0.08 -12.48 7.12
C GLU A 107 0.12 -12.21 5.62
N ILE A 108 1.28 -11.69 5.23
CA ILE A 108 1.62 -11.39 3.84
C ILE A 108 2.56 -12.45 3.26
N TRP A 109 3.54 -12.92 4.03
CA TRP A 109 4.53 -13.88 3.55
C TRP A 109 4.72 -15.07 4.48
N ASN A 110 4.89 -16.23 3.87
CA ASN A 110 5.37 -17.44 4.51
C ASN A 110 6.89 -17.45 4.48
N TYR A 111 7.49 -17.80 5.61
CA TYR A 111 8.90 -18.07 5.74
C TYR A 111 9.04 -19.57 5.89
N ASN A 112 9.67 -20.23 4.91
CA ASN A 112 9.89 -21.66 4.99
C ASN A 112 11.38 -21.93 5.28
N PRO A 113 11.75 -22.08 6.57
CA PRO A 113 13.14 -22.36 6.94
C PRO A 113 13.59 -23.78 6.56
N SER A 114 12.66 -24.70 6.29
CA SER A 114 12.99 -26.10 5.98
C SER A 114 13.23 -26.36 4.49
N LEU A 115 13.01 -25.37 3.60
CA LEU A 115 13.30 -25.50 2.16
C LEU A 115 14.72 -25.07 1.78
N THR A 116 15.52 -24.54 2.71
CA THR A 116 16.88 -24.10 2.40
C THR A 116 17.80 -24.26 3.61
N ASN A 117 18.95 -24.92 3.43
CA ASN A 117 20.13 -24.77 4.31
C ASN A 117 20.80 -23.39 4.13
N GLU A 118 20.05 -22.39 3.67
CA GLU A 118 20.55 -21.05 3.36
C GLU A 118 20.31 -20.11 4.54
N GLU A 119 21.22 -19.15 4.69
CA GLU A 119 21.18 -18.06 5.67
C GLU A 119 19.92 -17.16 5.52
N PHE A 120 19.20 -17.27 4.39
CA PHE A 120 18.00 -16.50 4.08
C PHE A 120 16.84 -17.42 3.64
N PRO A 121 15.84 -17.67 4.48
CA PRO A 121 14.72 -18.56 4.13
C PRO A 121 13.94 -18.01 2.94
N LEU A 122 13.57 -18.90 2.01
CA LEU A 122 12.70 -18.57 0.88
C LEU A 122 11.40 -17.92 1.39
N LYS A 123 11.18 -16.69 0.94
CA LYS A 123 10.00 -15.87 1.23
C LYS A 123 8.99 -16.09 0.11
N THR A 124 7.81 -16.61 0.45
CA THR A 124 6.71 -16.80 -0.52
C THR A 124 5.45 -16.07 -0.07
N PHE A 125 4.61 -15.64 -1.00
CA PHE A 125 3.35 -14.98 -0.65
C PHE A 125 2.40 -15.91 0.14
N ASN A 126 1.87 -15.43 1.26
CA ASN A 126 0.92 -16.16 2.09
C ASN A 126 -0.51 -16.05 1.52
N LYS A 127 -0.87 -17.01 0.66
CA LYS A 127 -2.21 -17.10 0.06
C LYS A 127 -3.36 -17.29 1.08
N PHE A 128 -3.05 -17.69 2.31
CA PHE A 128 -4.03 -17.94 3.36
C PHE A 128 -4.03 -16.90 4.47
N GLY A 129 -3.11 -15.93 4.41
CA GLY A 129 -2.98 -14.88 5.41
C GLY A 129 -4.12 -13.87 5.35
N LYS A 130 -4.31 -13.15 6.45
CA LYS A 130 -5.39 -12.17 6.61
C LYS A 130 -5.30 -11.00 5.64
N TYR A 131 -4.12 -10.69 5.10
CA TYR A 131 -3.97 -9.63 4.12
C TYR A 131 -4.75 -9.95 2.83
N LEU A 132 -4.46 -11.10 2.19
CA LEU A 132 -5.16 -11.48 0.95
C LEU A 132 -6.65 -11.75 1.20
N LYS A 133 -6.98 -12.45 2.29
CA LYS A 133 -8.38 -12.68 2.69
C LYS A 133 -9.14 -11.38 2.96
N GLY A 134 -8.47 -10.37 3.52
CA GLY A 134 -9.05 -9.05 3.73
C GLY A 134 -9.41 -8.38 2.40
N LEU A 135 -8.51 -8.45 1.42
CA LEU A 135 -8.79 -7.95 0.06
C LEU A 135 -9.97 -8.68 -0.59
N GLU A 136 -10.08 -10.00 -0.40
CA GLU A 136 -11.21 -10.80 -0.92
C GLU A 136 -12.58 -10.35 -0.39
N LEU A 137 -12.63 -9.92 0.87
CA LEU A 137 -13.87 -9.44 1.49
C LEU A 137 -14.34 -8.12 0.89
N ILE A 138 -13.43 -7.30 0.36
CA ILE A 138 -13.70 -5.93 -0.10
C ILE A 138 -13.56 -5.75 -1.62
N GLN A 139 -13.25 -6.83 -2.35
CA GLN A 139 -12.91 -6.78 -3.78
C GLN A 139 -14.09 -6.30 -4.64
N GLU A 140 -15.33 -6.50 -4.20
CA GLU A 140 -16.58 -6.09 -4.87
C GLU A 140 -16.49 -6.13 -6.43
N SER A 141 -16.72 -5.01 -7.11
CA SER A 141 -16.56 -4.84 -8.56
C SER A 141 -15.21 -4.22 -8.96
N ASP A 142 -14.25 -4.16 -8.03
CA ASP A 142 -12.91 -3.62 -8.26
C ASP A 142 -12.07 -4.64 -9.03
N SER A 143 -12.08 -4.52 -10.36
CA SER A 143 -11.38 -5.43 -11.25
C SER A 143 -9.87 -5.54 -10.97
N THR A 144 -9.24 -4.48 -10.45
CA THR A 144 -7.82 -4.49 -10.12
C THR A 144 -7.54 -5.39 -8.91
N ILE A 145 -8.32 -5.22 -7.84
CA ILE A 145 -8.19 -6.06 -6.63
C ILE A 145 -8.55 -7.51 -6.96
N ILE A 146 -9.62 -7.75 -7.71
CA ILE A 146 -10.02 -9.10 -8.15
C ILE A 146 -8.89 -9.78 -8.93
N ASN A 147 -8.28 -9.08 -9.89
CA ASN A 147 -7.21 -9.65 -10.71
C ASN A 147 -5.94 -9.91 -9.89
N TYR A 148 -5.57 -8.99 -8.99
CA TYR A 148 -4.47 -9.20 -8.05
C TYR A 148 -4.69 -10.47 -7.20
N ILE A 149 -5.88 -10.64 -6.62
CA ILE A 149 -6.24 -11.83 -5.83
C ILE A 149 -6.13 -13.10 -6.66
N LYS A 150 -6.70 -13.11 -7.88
CA LYS A 150 -6.66 -14.27 -8.78
C LYS A 150 -5.23 -14.70 -9.07
N ILE A 151 -4.36 -13.75 -9.40
CA ILE A 151 -2.94 -13.98 -9.65
C ILE A 151 -2.25 -14.56 -8.41
N LYS A 152 -2.43 -13.94 -7.24
CA LYS A 152 -1.83 -14.42 -5.99
C LYS A 152 -2.32 -15.82 -5.60
N LYS A 153 -3.59 -16.15 -5.80
CA LYS A 153 -4.11 -17.49 -5.56
C LYS A 153 -3.54 -18.52 -6.53
N ALA A 154 -3.52 -18.22 -7.82
CA ALA A 154 -3.07 -19.15 -8.85
C ALA A 154 -1.57 -19.45 -8.73
N ILE A 155 -0.74 -18.41 -8.81
CA ILE A 155 0.72 -18.57 -8.96
C ILE A 155 1.53 -18.09 -7.76
N GLY A 156 0.93 -17.30 -6.85
CA GLY A 156 1.64 -16.76 -5.69
C GLY A 156 2.52 -15.59 -6.09
N ASP A 157 3.84 -15.79 -6.05
CA ASP A 157 4.80 -14.75 -6.39
C ASP A 157 4.92 -14.57 -7.90
N VAL A 158 4.91 -13.31 -8.33
CA VAL A 158 5.05 -12.90 -9.73
C VAL A 158 6.23 -11.96 -9.82
N SER A 159 6.95 -11.96 -10.95
CA SER A 159 8.05 -11.03 -11.13
C SER A 159 7.53 -9.58 -11.00
N LYS A 160 8.33 -8.75 -10.31
CA LYS A 160 7.96 -7.36 -10.06
C LYS A 160 7.71 -6.59 -11.36
N ASN A 161 8.51 -6.83 -12.40
CA ASN A 161 8.34 -6.19 -13.71
C ASN A 161 6.96 -6.48 -14.33
N ILE A 162 6.51 -7.74 -14.31
CA ILE A 162 5.21 -8.14 -14.85
C ILE A 162 4.07 -7.50 -14.04
N LEU A 163 4.19 -7.50 -12.71
CA LEU A 163 3.16 -6.90 -11.86
C LEU A 163 3.08 -5.38 -12.03
N ALA A 164 4.22 -4.70 -12.13
CA ALA A 164 4.29 -3.25 -12.40
C ALA A 164 3.69 -2.91 -13.77
N ASP A 165 4.02 -3.68 -14.81
CA ASP A 165 3.44 -3.53 -16.16
C ASP A 165 1.91 -3.69 -16.12
N GLY A 166 1.41 -4.70 -15.39
CA GLY A 166 -0.01 -4.93 -15.22
C GLY A 166 -0.74 -3.77 -14.53
N LEU A 167 -0.17 -3.21 -13.46
CA LEU A 167 -0.75 -2.06 -12.76
C LEU A 167 -0.78 -0.81 -13.66
N LEU A 168 0.30 -0.56 -14.41
CA LEU A 168 0.40 0.59 -15.32
C LEU A 168 -0.59 0.47 -16.49
N LYS A 169 -0.68 -0.70 -17.13
CA LYS A 169 -1.59 -0.93 -18.27
C LYS A 169 -3.07 -0.83 -17.89
N ASN A 170 -3.41 -1.15 -16.65
CA ASN A 170 -4.78 -1.05 -16.15
C ASN A 170 -5.16 0.38 -15.70
N ASN A 171 -4.27 1.37 -15.82
CA ASN A 171 -4.52 2.77 -15.43
C ASN A 171 -5.09 2.88 -14.01
N VAL A 172 -4.49 2.16 -13.06
CA VAL A 172 -4.97 2.15 -11.68
C VAL A 172 -4.96 3.55 -11.06
N ASP A 173 -5.92 3.82 -10.18
CA ASP A 173 -5.94 5.06 -9.41
C ASP A 173 -4.89 5.01 -8.29
N PHE A 174 -3.80 5.76 -8.44
CA PHE A 174 -2.74 5.84 -7.42
C PHE A 174 -3.14 6.63 -6.17
N SER A 175 -4.31 7.27 -6.15
CA SER A 175 -4.89 7.83 -4.93
C SER A 175 -5.67 6.80 -4.12
N ASP A 176 -6.04 5.66 -4.71
CA ASP A 176 -6.83 4.61 -4.06
C ASP A 176 -6.11 3.97 -2.86
N TYR A 177 -6.87 3.78 -1.79
CA TYR A 177 -6.39 3.24 -0.52
C TYR A 177 -5.77 1.85 -0.65
N PHE A 178 -6.39 0.95 -1.42
CA PHE A 178 -5.95 -0.44 -1.57
C PHE A 178 -4.82 -0.56 -2.58
N ILE A 179 -4.87 0.21 -3.68
CA ILE A 179 -3.80 0.22 -4.69
C ILE A 179 -2.46 0.62 -4.07
N LYS A 180 -2.41 1.68 -3.25
CA LYS A 180 -1.18 2.08 -2.53
C LYS A 180 -0.61 0.95 -1.68
N ARG A 181 -1.48 0.21 -0.98
CA ARG A 181 -1.10 -0.89 -0.09
C ARG A 181 -0.59 -2.11 -0.86
N ILE A 182 -1.23 -2.45 -1.98
CA ILE A 182 -0.73 -3.49 -2.89
C ILE A 182 0.67 -3.12 -3.38
N ILE A 183 0.87 -1.88 -3.83
CA ILE A 183 2.19 -1.43 -4.31
C ILE A 183 3.25 -1.55 -3.21
N VAL A 184 2.95 -1.10 -1.99
CA VAL A 184 3.89 -1.19 -0.86
C VAL A 184 4.23 -2.63 -0.51
N VAL A 185 3.24 -3.52 -0.51
CA VAL A 185 3.45 -4.95 -0.22
C VAL A 185 4.34 -5.63 -1.27
N GLU A 186 4.16 -5.28 -2.54
CA GLU A 186 4.83 -5.96 -3.65
C GLU A 186 6.23 -5.40 -3.94
N PHE A 187 6.40 -4.09 -3.81
CA PHE A 187 7.56 -3.41 -4.35
C PHE A 187 8.44 -2.77 -3.29
N TYR A 188 7.86 -2.30 -2.18
CA TYR A 188 8.64 -1.56 -1.18
C TYR A 188 9.29 -2.51 -0.16
N PRO A 189 10.63 -2.61 -0.11
CA PRO A 189 11.31 -3.58 0.73
C PRO A 189 10.96 -3.42 2.21
N ALA A 190 10.80 -4.55 2.88
CA ALA A 190 10.64 -4.66 4.33
C ALA A 190 11.98 -4.80 5.07
N ASN A 191 13.08 -4.74 4.32
CA ASN A 191 14.44 -4.96 4.79
C ASN A 191 15.06 -3.63 5.23
#